data_AF-A0A1K1P1K7-F1
#
_entry.id   AF-A0A1K1P1K7-F1
#
_cell.length_a   1.000
_cell.length_b   1.000
_cell.length_c   1.000
_cell.angle_alpha   90.00
_cell.angle_beta   90.00
_cell.angle_gamma   90.00
#
_symmetry.space_group_name_H-M   'P 1'
#
loop_
_entity.id
_entity.type
_entity.pdbx_description
1 polymer ?
#
loop_
_entity_poly.entity_id
_entity_poly.type
_entity_poly.pdbx_seq_one_letter_code
_entity_poly.pdbx_strand_id
1 'polypeptide(L)'
;MTADSELYNRYGFVVDLKANKIQIKNAVEQAYGVSVKNVRTMIYGPKRKTRHTKTGVQHGKTNSYKKAIIDVVEGDIIDFYNNL
;
A
#
# COMPACT_ATOMS: atom_id res chain seq x y z
N MET A 1 9.32 0.40 5.37
CA MET A 1 8.39 1.53 5.53
C MET A 1 8.35 2.01 6.98
N THR A 2 8.89 1.27 7.96
CA THR A 2 8.95 1.69 9.37
C THR A 2 9.72 3.00 9.57
N ALA A 3 10.89 3.16 8.92
CA ALA A 3 11.67 4.40 9.02
C ALA A 3 10.94 5.65 8.50
N ASP A 4 10.12 5.52 7.44
CA ASP A 4 9.34 6.65 6.89
C ASP A 4 8.16 7.03 7.79
N SER A 5 7.62 6.07 8.55
CA SER A 5 6.55 6.31 9.51
C SER A 5 7.07 7.11 10.70
N GLU A 6 8.24 6.74 11.24
CA GLU A 6 8.83 7.40 12.42
C GLU A 6 9.36 8.81 12.11
N LEU A 7 9.97 8.99 10.94
CA LEU A 7 10.62 10.27 10.58
C LEU A 7 9.67 11.28 9.92
N TYR A 8 8.69 10.81 9.15
CA TYR A 8 7.88 11.67 8.28
C TYR A 8 6.37 11.47 8.42
N ASN A 9 5.92 10.66 9.38
CA ASN A 9 4.52 10.30 9.58
C ASN A 9 3.84 9.78 8.29
N ARG A 10 4.56 8.90 7.57
CA ARG A 10 4.09 8.34 6.30
C ARG A 10 3.78 6.86 6.42
N TYR A 11 2.62 6.49 5.88
CA TYR A 11 2.09 5.13 5.97
C TYR A 11 1.91 4.50 4.60
N GLY A 12 2.23 3.21 4.51
CA GLY A 12 2.13 2.44 3.28
C GLY A 12 0.89 1.55 3.27
N PHE A 13 0.05 1.68 2.24
CA PHE A 13 -1.13 0.84 2.02
C PHE A 13 -1.04 0.08 0.71
N VAL A 14 -1.56 -1.15 0.69
CA VAL A 14 -1.84 -1.88 -0.54
C VAL A 14 -3.27 -1.56 -0.95
N VAL A 15 -3.44 -1.01 -2.13
CA VAL A 15 -4.73 -0.53 -2.64
C VAL A 15 -5.06 -1.12 -4.00
N ASP A 16 -6.33 -1.00 -4.40
CA ASP A 16 -6.79 -1.46 -5.70
C ASP A 16 -6.09 -0.72 -6.85
N LEU A 17 -5.82 -1.45 -7.95
CA LEU A 17 -5.14 -0.92 -9.13
C LEU A 17 -5.95 0.17 -9.85
N LYS A 18 -7.27 0.20 -9.70
CA LYS A 18 -8.17 1.19 -10.31
C LYS A 18 -8.42 2.40 -9.40
N ALA A 19 -8.07 2.34 -8.11
CA ALA A 19 -8.33 3.42 -7.17
C ALA A 19 -7.51 4.68 -7.50
N ASN A 20 -8.15 5.85 -7.51
CA ASN A 20 -7.48 7.14 -7.68
C ASN A 20 -7.06 7.75 -6.33
N LYS A 21 -6.24 8.81 -6.35
CA LYS A 21 -5.72 9.44 -5.13
C LYS A 21 -6.81 10.04 -4.23
N ILE A 22 -7.88 10.58 -4.83
CA ILE A 22 -8.98 11.21 -4.10
C ILE A 22 -9.79 10.15 -3.34
N GLN A 23 -10.07 9.02 -3.99
CA GLN A 23 -10.75 7.88 -3.38
C GLN A 23 -9.93 7.29 -2.24
N ILE A 24 -8.61 7.11 -2.45
CA ILE A 24 -7.72 6.59 -1.41
C ILE A 24 -7.69 7.54 -0.21
N LYS A 25 -7.61 8.86 -0.46
CA LYS A 25 -7.65 9.87 0.59
C LYS A 25 -8.92 9.73 1.43
N ASN A 26 -10.08 9.83 0.78
CA ASN A 26 -11.37 9.79 1.48
C ASN A 26 -11.58 8.47 2.23
N ALA A 27 -11.17 7.34 1.64
CA ALA A 27 -11.32 6.02 2.28
C ALA A 27 -10.47 5.91 3.55
N VAL A 28 -9.24 6.44 3.54
CA VAL A 28 -8.33 6.38 4.69
C VAL A 28 -8.77 7.33 5.79
N GLU A 29 -9.20 8.54 5.44
CA GLU A 29 -9.77 9.49 6.40
C GLU A 29 -11.01 8.92 7.10
N GLN A 30 -11.90 8.24 6.36
CA GLN A 30 -13.11 7.62 6.92
C GLN A 30 -12.82 6.38 7.75
N ALA A 31 -11.90 5.52 7.31
CA ALA A 31 -11.62 4.24 7.98
C ALA A 31 -10.83 4.43 9.29
N TYR A 32 -9.93 5.42 9.34
CA TYR A 32 -9.03 5.62 10.47
C TYR A 32 -9.27 6.93 11.23
N GLY A 33 -10.16 7.80 10.75
CA GLY A 33 -10.48 9.06 11.43
C GLY A 33 -9.33 10.07 11.47
N VAL A 34 -8.36 9.95 10.57
CA VAL A 34 -7.16 10.81 10.51
C VAL A 34 -7.27 11.83 9.39
N SER A 35 -6.51 12.94 9.48
CA SER A 35 -6.41 13.92 8.41
C SER A 35 -5.24 13.63 7.46
N VAL A 36 -5.53 13.49 6.15
CA VAL A 36 -4.52 13.16 5.15
C VAL A 36 -4.02 14.42 4.43
N LYS A 37 -2.71 14.67 4.54
CA LYS A 37 -2.02 15.80 3.89
C LYS A 37 -1.77 15.54 2.42
N ASN A 38 -1.20 14.38 2.07
CA ASN A 38 -0.84 14.07 0.69
C ASN A 38 -0.89 12.56 0.41
N VAL A 39 -1.15 12.19 -0.85
CA VAL A 39 -1.20 10.81 -1.31
C VAL A 39 -0.29 10.62 -2.52
N ARG A 40 0.70 9.73 -2.37
CA ARG A 40 1.57 9.28 -3.46
C ARG A 40 1.23 7.83 -3.79
N THR A 41 1.09 7.51 -5.07
CA THR A 41 0.72 6.16 -5.51
C THR A 41 1.71 5.66 -6.54
N MET A 42 2.05 4.37 -6.47
CA MET A 42 2.84 3.68 -7.49
C MET A 42 2.27 2.28 -7.74
N ILE A 43 2.36 1.83 -9.00
CA ILE A 43 1.95 0.48 -9.38
C ILE A 43 3.18 -0.42 -9.33
N TYR A 44 3.13 -1.46 -8.50
CA TYR A 44 4.16 -2.49 -8.46
C TYR A 44 3.81 -3.61 -9.44
N GLY A 45 4.73 -3.83 -10.38
CA GLY A 45 4.64 -4.91 -11.34
C GLY A 45 4.73 -6.29 -10.67
N PRO A 46 4.15 -7.32 -11.31
CA PRO A 46 4.19 -8.67 -10.79
C PRO A 46 5.60 -9.26 -10.89
N LYS A 47 6.04 -10.01 -9.87
CA LYS A 47 7.30 -10.75 -9.93
C LYS A 47 7.06 -12.06 -10.65
N ARG A 48 7.70 -12.23 -11.81
CA ARG A 48 7.70 -13.49 -12.55
C ARG A 48 8.66 -14.46 -11.88
N LYS A 49 8.25 -15.72 -11.73
CA LYS A 49 9.07 -16.81 -11.22
C LYS A 49 8.96 -17.99 -12.17
N THR A 50 10.09 -18.60 -12.46
CA THR A 50 10.16 -19.84 -13.21
C THR A 50 10.61 -20.94 -12.27
N ARG A 51 9.93 -22.09 -12.30
CA ARG A 51 10.26 -23.27 -11.50
C ARG A 51 10.48 -24.45 -12.42
N HIS A 52 11.64 -25.09 -12.30
CA HIS A 52 11.94 -26.33 -13.01
C HIS A 52 11.42 -27.51 -12.19
N THR A 53 10.49 -28.26 -12.76
CA THR A 53 9.89 -29.45 -12.14
C THR A 53 10.17 -30.68 -13.00
N LYS A 54 10.03 -31.90 -12.45
CA LYS A 54 10.25 -33.15 -13.21
C LYS A 54 9.41 -33.23 -14.49
N THR A 55 8.23 -32.62 -14.51
CA THR A 55 7.30 -32.59 -15.66
C THR A 55 7.60 -31.44 -16.65
N GLY A 56 8.61 -30.61 -16.38
CA GLY A 56 9.00 -29.49 -17.25
C GLY A 56 9.09 -28.14 -16.53
N VAL A 57 9.22 -27.09 -17.32
CA VAL A 57 9.37 -25.70 -16.85
C VAL A 57 7.99 -25.10 -16.57
N GLN A 58 7.75 -24.68 -15.32
CA GLN A 58 6.53 -23.98 -14.92
C GLN A 58 6.81 -22.49 -14.76
N HIS A 59 5.97 -21.65 -15.36
CA HIS A 59 6.01 -20.20 -15.21
C HIS A 59 4.86 -19.72 -14.33
N GLY A 60 5.18 -18.93 -13.33
CA GLY A 60 4.21 -18.27 -12.46
C GLY A 60 4.49 -16.78 -12.33
N LYS A 61 3.48 -16.01 -11.95
CA LYS A 61 3.62 -14.60 -11.61
C LYS A 61 2.83 -14.30 -10.34
N THR A 62 3.33 -13.38 -9.53
CA THR A 62 2.52 -12.80 -8.44
C THR A 62 1.49 -11.83 -9.01
N ASN A 63 0.50 -11.43 -8.21
CA ASN A 63 -0.41 -10.35 -8.60
C ASN A 63 0.32 -9.01 -8.52
N SER A 64 0.00 -8.11 -9.46
CA SER A 64 0.35 -6.70 -9.37
C SER A 64 -0.54 -6.02 -8.33
N TYR A 65 0.00 -5.00 -7.67
CA TYR A 65 -0.77 -4.20 -6.73
C TYR A 65 -0.35 -2.74 -6.82
N LYS A 66 -1.22 -1.83 -6.37
CA LYS A 66 -0.87 -0.43 -6.21
C LYS A 66 -0.46 -0.21 -4.76
N LYS A 67 0.68 0.44 -4.55
CA LYS A 67 1.08 0.93 -3.23
C LYS A 67 0.72 2.40 -3.13
N ALA A 68 0.04 2.78 -2.07
CA ALA A 68 -0.16 4.16 -1.67
C ALA A 68 0.75 4.48 -0.49
N ILE A 69 1.49 5.59 -0.59
CA ILE A 69 2.22 6.22 0.52
C ILE A 69 1.40 7.45 0.89
N ILE A 70 0.94 7.48 2.13
CA ILE A 70 0.02 8.47 2.66
C ILE A 70 0.75 9.29 3.70
N ASP A 71 0.83 10.59 3.47
CA ASP A 71 1.39 11.56 4.41
C ASP A 71 0.23 12.04 5.30
N VAL A 72 0.32 11.79 6.60
CA VAL A 72 -0.68 12.17 7.60
C VAL A 72 -0.28 13.50 8.24
N VAL A 73 -1.25 14.28 8.72
CA VAL A 73 -0.98 15.53 9.45
C VAL A 73 -0.25 15.22 10.76
N GLU A 74 0.61 16.14 11.20
CA GLU A 74 1.34 16.01 12.45
C GLU A 74 0.35 15.95 13.63
N GLY A 75 0.51 14.95 14.50
CA GLY A 75 -0.37 14.70 15.65
C GLY A 75 -1.34 13.53 15.47
N ASP A 76 -1.70 13.20 14.23
CA ASP A 76 -2.53 12.03 13.93
C ASP A 76 -1.64 10.80 13.68
N ILE A 77 -1.97 9.69 14.35
CA ILE A 77 -1.26 8.41 14.21
C ILE A 77 -2.26 7.37 13.74
N ILE A 78 -1.92 6.65 12.68
CA ILE A 78 -2.72 5.52 12.22
C ILE A 78 -2.36 4.31 13.08
N ASP A 79 -3.31 3.85 13.89
CA ASP A 79 -3.20 2.57 14.59
C ASP A 79 -3.67 1.42 13.68
N PHE A 80 -2.73 0.54 13.33
CA PHE A 80 -3.00 -0.63 12.49
C PHE A 80 -3.61 -1.81 13.27
N TYR A 81 -3.52 -1.81 14.60
CA TYR A 81 -3.93 -2.95 15.43
C TYR A 81 -5.34 -2.81 16.01
N ASN A 82 -5.92 -1.61 15.92
CA ASN A 82 -7.26 -1.33 16.47
C ASN A 82 -8.41 -2.02 15.71
N ASN A 83 -8.13 -2.66 14.56
CA ASN A 83 -9.11 -3.32 13.69
C ASN A 83 -8.82 -4.84 13.52
N LEU A 84 -8.10 -5.45 14.47
CA LEU A 84 -7.83 -6.90 14.48
C LEU A 84 -8.87 -7.68 15.30
#